data_AF-A0A936MHD8-F1
#
_entry.id   AF-A0A936MHD8-F1
#
_cell.length_a   1.000
_cell.length_b   1.000
_cell.length_c   1.000
_cell.angle_alpha   90.00
_cell.angle_beta   90.00
_cell.angle_gamma   90.00
#
_symmetry.space_group_name_H-M   'P 1'
#
loop_
_entity.id
_entity.type
_entity.pdbx_description
1 polymer ?
#
loop_
_entity_poly.entity_id
_entity_poly.type
_entity_poly.pdbx_seq_one_letter_code
_entity_poly.pdbx_strand_id
1 'polypeptide(L)'
;MKIFWRQRGALPIVVAWAIFLAYVLAARGVRNFFPISAFDMYQARSQDIASRVLVVDEMGKPSELTQYEAFRCDPPRPELANVQHCLHAGAGRVEYVLRDAQIHLDAHLTPDIADGTDVKLVWRTFTLKDRPGPPAFTDCVLATCRVRGKGRGP
;
A
#
# COMPACT_ATOMS: atom_id res chain seq x y z
N MET A 1 -5.53 41.22 -46.13
CA MET A 1 -5.45 39.74 -46.23
C MET A 1 -4.03 39.28 -45.95
N LYS A 2 -3.76 38.71 -44.75
CA LYS A 2 -2.78 37.63 -44.53
C LYS A 2 -2.63 37.31 -43.02
N ILE A 3 -2.72 36.02 -42.73
CA ILE A 3 -2.09 35.30 -41.60
C ILE A 3 -2.82 35.39 -40.25
N PHE A 4 -3.97 34.71 -40.14
CA PHE A 4 -4.61 34.35 -38.87
C PHE A 4 -4.70 32.81 -38.72
N TRP A 5 -3.59 32.10 -38.97
CA TRP A 5 -3.58 30.62 -39.01
C TRP A 5 -2.45 29.96 -38.21
N ARG A 6 -1.80 30.66 -37.27
CA ARG A 6 -0.57 30.15 -36.62
C ARG A 6 -0.67 29.83 -35.12
N GLN A 7 -1.83 29.43 -34.60
CA GLN A 7 -1.96 29.03 -33.18
C GLN A 7 -2.75 27.75 -32.89
N ARG A 8 -3.21 26.99 -33.90
CA ARG A 8 -4.00 25.76 -33.67
C ARG A 8 -3.19 24.52 -33.23
N GLY A 9 -1.86 24.60 -33.17
CA GLY A 9 -1.01 23.44 -32.82
C GLY A 9 -0.75 23.24 -31.32
N ALA A 10 -0.84 24.30 -30.49
CA ALA A 10 -0.48 24.22 -29.08
C ALA A 10 -1.64 23.78 -28.17
N LEU A 11 -2.89 24.11 -28.55
CA LEU A 11 -4.09 23.77 -27.77
C LEU A 11 -4.23 22.27 -27.46
N PRO A 12 -4.07 21.34 -28.43
CA PRO A 12 -4.27 19.91 -28.14
C PRO A 12 -3.20 19.36 -27.18
N ILE A 13 -1.97 19.88 -27.25
CA ILE A 13 -0.88 19.45 -26.37
C ILE A 13 -1.14 19.87 -24.93
N VAL A 14 -1.59 21.12 -24.72
CA VAL A 14 -1.93 21.63 -23.39
C VAL A 14 -3.09 20.86 -22.76
N VAL A 15 -4.12 20.54 -23.55
CA VAL A 15 -5.26 19.73 -23.10
C VAL A 15 -4.83 18.32 -22.73
N ALA A 16 -3.97 17.68 -23.52
CA ALA A 16 -3.46 16.35 -23.22
C ALA A 16 -2.66 16.31 -21.91
N TRP A 17 -1.78 17.29 -21.68
CA TRP A 17 -1.04 17.42 -20.42
C TRP A 17 -1.96 17.69 -19.22
N ALA A 18 -2.99 18.51 -19.39
CA ALA A 18 -3.96 18.77 -18.32
C ALA A 18 -4.74 17.50 -17.94
N ILE A 19 -5.20 16.72 -18.91
CA ILE A 19 -5.88 15.44 -18.68
C ILE A 19 -4.92 14.45 -18.00
N PHE A 20 -3.68 14.35 -18.48
CA PHE A 20 -2.68 13.47 -17.90
C PHE A 20 -2.36 13.83 -16.44
N LEU A 21 -2.14 15.12 -16.15
CA LEU A 21 -1.90 15.59 -14.78
C LEU A 21 -3.10 15.35 -13.87
N ALA A 22 -4.31 15.67 -14.34
CA ALA A 22 -5.54 15.39 -13.59
C ALA A 22 -5.69 13.90 -13.29
N TYR A 23 -5.41 13.03 -14.27
CA TYR A 23 -5.43 11.58 -14.09
C TYR A 23 -4.36 11.11 -13.11
N VAL A 24 -3.11 11.62 -13.19
CA VAL A 24 -2.04 11.24 -12.26
C VAL A 24 -2.35 11.69 -10.83
N LEU A 25 -2.89 12.90 -10.65
CA LEU A 25 -3.32 13.41 -9.36
C LEU A 25 -4.50 12.60 -8.81
N ALA A 26 -5.48 12.28 -9.64
CA ALA A 26 -6.60 11.41 -9.26
C ALA A 26 -6.11 10.00 -8.90
N ALA A 27 -5.23 9.40 -9.69
CA ALA A 27 -4.70 8.06 -9.44
C ALA A 27 -3.84 8.00 -8.16
N ARG A 28 -3.03 9.04 -7.88
CA ARG A 28 -2.31 9.17 -6.61
C ARG A 28 -3.25 9.41 -5.44
N GLY A 29 -4.23 10.29 -5.62
CA GLY A 29 -5.23 10.64 -4.61
C GLY A 29 -6.07 9.44 -4.22
N VAL A 30 -6.62 8.71 -5.20
CA VAL A 30 -7.46 7.53 -5.00
C VAL A 30 -6.71 6.42 -4.27
N ARG A 31 -5.43 6.18 -4.57
CA ARG A 31 -4.65 5.18 -3.83
C ARG A 31 -4.37 5.55 -2.37
N ASN A 32 -4.36 6.84 -2.03
CA ASN A 32 -4.20 7.32 -0.66
C ASN A 32 -5.55 7.51 0.09
N PHE A 33 -6.62 7.89 -0.62
CA PHE A 33 -7.95 8.15 -0.04
C PHE A 33 -8.86 6.93 0.00
N PHE A 34 -8.69 5.99 -0.93
CA PHE A 34 -9.35 4.69 -0.94
C PHE A 34 -8.32 3.60 -0.63
N PRO A 35 -7.87 3.48 0.64
CA PRO A 35 -7.04 2.35 1.06
C PRO A 35 -7.78 1.01 0.93
N ILE A 36 -9.10 1.08 0.72
CA ILE A 36 -10.03 0.00 0.43
C ILE A 36 -10.22 -0.01 -1.08
N SER A 37 -9.51 -0.90 -1.80
CA SER A 37 -9.90 -1.23 -3.17
C SER A 37 -11.36 -1.67 -3.13
N ALA A 38 -12.24 -0.99 -3.87
CA ALA A 38 -13.66 -1.33 -3.92
C ALA A 38 -13.89 -2.83 -4.23
N PHE A 39 -12.93 -3.50 -4.86
CA PHE A 39 -12.97 -4.92 -5.18
C PHE A 39 -12.78 -5.86 -3.97
N ASP A 40 -12.05 -5.45 -2.92
CA ASP A 40 -11.87 -6.27 -1.72
C ASP A 40 -13.15 -6.27 -0.84
N MET A 41 -13.92 -5.18 -0.86
CA MET A 41 -15.22 -5.08 -0.17
C MET A 41 -16.29 -6.03 -0.75
N TYR A 42 -16.21 -6.39 -2.04
CA TYR A 42 -17.17 -7.34 -2.65
C TYR A 42 -16.88 -8.80 -2.27
N GLN A 43 -15.77 -9.09 -1.59
CA GLN A 43 -15.43 -10.45 -1.14
C GLN A 43 -15.92 -10.72 0.29
N ALA A 44 -17.22 -10.47 0.51
CA ALA A 44 -18.14 -11.16 1.44
C ALA A 44 -17.75 -11.47 2.91
N ARG A 45 -16.60 -11.06 3.47
CA ARG A 45 -16.17 -11.49 4.82
C ARG A 45 -16.41 -10.49 5.96
N SER A 46 -16.59 -9.21 5.69
CA SER A 46 -17.01 -8.20 6.67
C SER A 46 -17.36 -6.89 5.96
N GLN A 47 -18.53 -6.31 6.24
CA GLN A 47 -18.97 -5.04 5.63
C GLN A 47 -18.25 -3.83 6.26
N ASP A 48 -17.86 -3.96 7.53
CA ASP A 48 -17.37 -2.82 8.33
C ASP A 48 -15.90 -2.92 8.70
N ILE A 49 -15.25 -4.05 8.40
CA ILE A 49 -13.85 -4.30 8.76
C ILE A 49 -13.08 -4.71 7.51
N ALA A 50 -11.97 -4.02 7.26
CA ALA A 50 -10.98 -4.40 6.27
C ALA A 50 -9.62 -4.54 6.96
N SER A 51 -8.79 -5.49 6.53
CA SER A 51 -7.48 -5.71 7.14
C SER A 51 -6.44 -6.04 6.09
N ARG A 52 -5.20 -5.58 6.31
CA ARG A 52 -4.09 -5.84 5.39
C ARG A 52 -2.74 -5.75 6.10
N VAL A 53 -1.75 -6.47 5.56
CA VAL A 53 -0.36 -6.36 6.04
C VAL A 53 0.30 -5.15 5.41
N LEU A 54 1.01 -4.37 6.21
CA LEU A 54 1.78 -3.21 5.76
C LEU A 54 3.17 -3.18 6.38
N VAL A 55 4.05 -2.44 5.70
CA VAL A 55 5.32 -1.99 6.26
C VAL A 55 5.10 -0.59 6.80
N VAL A 56 5.49 -0.33 8.04
CA VAL A 56 5.42 0.99 8.67
C VAL A 56 6.83 1.41 9.04
N ASP A 57 7.25 2.57 8.55
CA ASP A 57 8.56 3.14 8.89
C ASP A 57 8.57 3.78 10.29
N GLU A 58 9.73 4.27 10.72
CA GLU A 58 9.89 4.94 12.02
C GLU A 58 9.02 6.20 12.17
N MET A 59 8.64 6.83 11.05
CA MET A 59 7.75 8.01 11.02
C MET A 59 6.26 7.62 11.06
N GLY A 60 5.94 6.32 11.15
CA GLY A 60 4.56 5.83 11.14
C GLY A 60 3.92 5.82 9.75
N LYS A 61 4.71 6.03 8.68
CA LYS A 61 4.20 6.09 7.31
C LYS A 61 4.03 4.66 6.77
N PRO A 62 2.81 4.30 6.32
CA PRO A 62 2.55 2.98 5.76
C PRO A 62 3.03 2.88 4.30
N SER A 63 3.56 1.71 3.95
CA SER A 63 3.95 1.32 2.60
C SER A 63 3.58 -0.14 2.35
N GLU A 64 3.40 -0.52 1.08
CA GLU A 64 3.15 -1.92 0.70
C GLU A 64 4.45 -2.73 0.72
N LEU A 65 4.36 -4.03 1.03
CA LEU A 65 5.53 -4.92 0.99
C LEU A 65 6.20 -4.93 -0.39
N THR A 66 5.41 -4.83 -1.45
CA THR A 66 5.88 -4.83 -2.85
C THR A 66 6.79 -3.66 -3.22
N GLN A 67 6.89 -2.63 -2.37
CA GLN A 67 7.77 -1.47 -2.58
C GLN A 67 9.21 -1.72 -2.14
N TYR A 68 9.50 -2.85 -1.50
CA TYR A 68 10.82 -3.20 -1.02
C TYR A 68 11.36 -4.37 -1.84
N GLU A 69 12.68 -4.45 -1.94
CA GLU A 69 13.40 -5.49 -2.71
C GLU A 69 14.16 -6.47 -1.83
N ALA A 70 14.32 -6.15 -0.55
CA ALA A 70 15.01 -7.01 0.39
C ALA A 70 14.45 -6.80 1.80
N PHE A 71 14.32 -7.91 2.54
CA PHE A 71 13.85 -7.96 3.91
C PHE A 71 14.79 -8.80 4.76
N ARG A 72 15.09 -8.33 5.97
CA ARG A 72 15.75 -9.07 7.02
C ARG A 72 14.94 -8.88 8.28
N CYS A 73 14.22 -9.90 8.69
CA CYS A 73 13.41 -9.87 9.91
C CYS A 73 14.12 -10.68 11.00
N ASP A 74 13.98 -10.26 12.25
CA ASP A 74 14.53 -11.03 13.38
C ASP A 74 13.88 -12.43 13.43
N PRO A 75 14.64 -13.50 13.72
CA PRO A 75 14.06 -14.83 13.89
C PRO A 75 13.11 -14.89 15.10
N PRO A 76 12.00 -15.63 15.02
CA PRO A 76 11.59 -16.48 13.89
C PRO A 76 11.03 -15.68 12.71
N ARG A 77 11.20 -16.24 11.50
CA ARG A 77 10.62 -15.74 10.25
C ARG A 77 9.14 -15.37 10.45
N PRO A 78 8.70 -14.15 10.09
CA PRO A 78 7.32 -13.75 10.29
C PRO A 78 6.36 -14.55 9.41
N GLU A 79 5.40 -15.20 10.06
CA GLU A 79 4.23 -15.80 9.42
C GLU A 79 3.10 -14.77 9.38
N LEU A 80 2.85 -14.18 8.21
CA LEU A 80 1.85 -13.13 8.03
C LEU A 80 0.42 -13.61 8.30
N ALA A 81 0.18 -14.93 8.26
CA ALA A 81 -1.09 -15.54 8.62
C ALA A 81 -1.29 -15.69 10.14
N ASN A 82 -0.21 -15.63 10.93
CA ASN A 82 -0.26 -15.77 12.38
C ASN A 82 -0.65 -14.45 13.06
N VAL A 83 -1.89 -14.04 12.86
CA VAL A 83 -2.43 -12.78 13.38
C VAL A 83 -3.40 -12.99 14.54
N GLN A 84 -3.46 -14.20 15.12
CA GLN A 84 -4.43 -14.54 16.17
C GLN A 84 -4.31 -13.69 17.45
N HIS A 85 -3.13 -13.11 17.69
CA HIS A 85 -2.88 -12.19 18.78
C HIS A 85 -3.34 -10.74 18.47
N CYS A 86 -3.69 -10.46 17.22
CA CYS A 86 -4.17 -9.15 16.79
C CYS A 86 -5.68 -9.04 16.93
N LEU A 87 -6.15 -7.83 17.22
CA LEU A 87 -7.57 -7.52 17.18
C LEU A 87 -8.12 -7.80 15.77
N HIS A 88 -9.28 -8.46 15.69
CA HIS A 88 -9.93 -8.82 14.43
C HIS A 88 -9.11 -9.73 13.50
N ALA A 89 -8.23 -10.59 14.04
CA ALA A 89 -7.38 -11.57 13.35
C ALA A 89 -7.99 -12.34 12.15
N GLY A 90 -9.31 -12.53 12.14
CA GLY A 90 -10.03 -13.24 11.08
C GLY A 90 -10.94 -12.38 10.20
N ALA A 91 -11.19 -11.12 10.56
CA ALA A 91 -12.18 -10.28 9.89
C ALA A 91 -11.54 -9.38 8.84
N GLY A 92 -12.22 -9.19 7.70
CA GLY A 92 -11.78 -8.26 6.67
C GLY A 92 -10.48 -8.67 5.96
N ARG A 93 -10.02 -9.92 6.11
CA ARG A 93 -8.81 -10.43 5.44
C ARG A 93 -9.15 -11.10 4.12
N VAL A 94 -8.31 -10.85 3.11
CA VAL A 94 -8.39 -11.49 1.80
C VAL A 94 -7.28 -12.54 1.71
N GLU A 95 -7.65 -13.82 1.72
CA GLU A 95 -6.70 -14.95 1.89
C GLU A 95 -5.64 -15.01 0.77
N TYR A 96 -6.02 -14.74 -0.48
CA TYR A 96 -5.05 -14.77 -1.58
C TYR A 96 -4.07 -13.59 -1.50
N VAL A 97 -4.53 -12.39 -1.11
CA VAL A 97 -3.65 -11.22 -0.93
C VAL A 97 -2.62 -11.49 0.16
N LEU A 98 -3.06 -12.12 1.25
CA LEU A 98 -2.17 -12.50 2.36
C LEU A 98 -1.15 -13.55 1.93
N ARG A 99 -1.60 -14.56 1.16
CA ARG A 99 -0.74 -15.59 0.58
C ARG A 99 0.30 -14.99 -0.37
N ASP A 100 -0.10 -14.11 -1.28
CA ASP A 100 0.80 -13.45 -2.23
C ASP A 100 1.80 -12.54 -1.52
N ALA A 101 1.37 -11.84 -0.46
CA ALA A 101 2.25 -11.06 0.39
C ALA A 101 3.29 -11.93 1.12
N GLN A 102 2.88 -13.10 1.63
CA GLN A 102 3.81 -14.06 2.25
C GLN A 102 4.82 -14.56 1.22
N ILE A 103 4.37 -15.01 0.04
CA ILE A 103 5.26 -15.46 -1.05
C ILE A 103 6.24 -14.35 -1.44
N HIS A 104 5.76 -13.10 -1.55
CA HIS A 104 6.63 -11.97 -1.86
C HIS A 104 7.68 -11.75 -0.78
N LEU A 105 7.28 -11.69 0.49
CA LEU A 105 8.20 -11.54 1.62
C LEU A 105 9.26 -12.64 1.59
N ASP A 106 8.81 -13.88 1.46
CA ASP A 106 9.64 -15.08 1.42
C ASP A 106 10.69 -15.06 0.31
N ALA A 107 10.30 -14.62 -0.89
CA ALA A 107 11.20 -14.51 -2.04
C ALA A 107 12.25 -13.40 -1.90
N HIS A 108 12.03 -12.43 -1.02
CA HIS A 108 12.92 -11.27 -0.83
C HIS A 108 13.58 -11.26 0.56
N LEU A 109 13.48 -12.35 1.33
CA LEU A 109 14.25 -12.52 2.56
C LEU A 109 15.74 -12.71 2.25
N THR A 110 16.58 -11.91 2.88
CA THR A 110 18.04 -11.98 2.78
C THR A 110 18.67 -12.05 4.17
N PRO A 111 19.78 -12.79 4.35
CA PRO A 111 20.46 -12.87 5.64
C PRO A 111 21.08 -11.53 6.07
N ASP A 112 21.40 -10.64 5.12
CA ASP A 112 22.00 -9.34 5.42
C ASP A 112 21.50 -8.21 4.51
N ILE A 113 21.41 -7.00 5.09
CA ILE A 113 21.04 -5.76 4.43
C ILE A 113 21.89 -4.62 5.03
N ALA A 114 23.02 -4.32 4.37
CA ALA A 114 23.91 -3.23 4.77
C ALA A 114 23.20 -1.85 4.71
N ASP A 115 22.58 -1.53 3.57
CA ASP A 115 21.94 -0.23 3.31
C ASP A 115 20.42 -0.25 3.56
N GLY A 116 20.02 -0.83 4.68
CA GLY A 116 18.61 -1.00 5.05
C GLY A 116 18.12 -0.01 6.09
N THR A 117 16.80 0.20 6.14
CA THR A 117 16.10 0.97 7.18
C THR A 117 15.25 0.04 8.03
N ASP A 118 15.15 0.32 9.33
CA ASP A 118 14.32 -0.46 10.23
C ASP A 118 12.84 -0.06 10.09
N VAL A 119 11.98 -1.08 10.01
CA VAL A 119 10.54 -0.96 9.78
C VAL A 119 9.80 -2.00 10.59
N LYS A 120 8.49 -1.79 10.75
CA LYS A 120 7.58 -2.75 11.38
C LYS A 120 6.67 -3.34 10.32
N LEU A 121 6.63 -4.66 10.23
CA LEU A 121 5.54 -5.37 9.57
C LEU A 121 4.34 -5.34 10.51
N VAL A 122 3.22 -4.80 10.05
CA VAL A 122 2.01 -4.66 10.86
C VAL A 122 0.81 -5.27 10.16
N TRP A 123 -0.08 -5.86 10.95
CA TRP A 123 -1.45 -6.11 10.58
C TRP A 123 -2.28 -4.86 10.87
N ARG A 124 -2.63 -4.11 9.81
CA ARG A 124 -3.48 -2.92 9.94
C ARG A 124 -4.93 -3.33 9.72
N THR A 125 -5.76 -3.05 10.72
CA THR A 125 -7.21 -3.20 10.64
C THR A 125 -7.85 -1.82 10.49
N PHE A 126 -8.75 -1.68 9.53
CA PHE A 126 -9.59 -0.52 9.30
C PHE A 126 -11.02 -0.85 9.71
N THR A 127 -11.62 -0.01 10.53
CA THR A 127 -13.02 -0.10 10.91
C THR A 127 -13.79 1.06 10.32
N LEU A 128 -14.79 0.75 9.52
CA LEU A 128 -15.79 1.69 9.01
C LEU A 128 -16.83 1.90 10.10
N LYS A 129 -17.21 3.15 10.34
CA LYS A 129 -18.31 3.51 11.24
C LYS A 129 -19.54 3.86 10.40
N ASP A 130 -20.73 3.69 10.99
CA ASP A 130 -22.00 4.06 10.35
C ASP A 130 -22.09 5.54 9.95
N ARG A 131 -21.27 6.39 10.58
CA ARG A 131 -21.21 7.83 10.27
C ARG A 131 -20.11 8.13 9.25
N PRO A 132 -20.38 9.00 8.25
CA PRO A 132 -19.37 9.44 7.29
C PRO A 132 -18.15 10.04 7.99
N GLY A 133 -16.96 9.58 7.62
CA GLY A 133 -15.70 10.05 8.18
C GLY A 133 -14.51 9.19 7.73
N PRO A 134 -13.27 9.59 8.06
CA PRO A 134 -12.11 8.75 7.80
C PRO A 134 -12.23 7.44 8.59
N PRO A 135 -11.84 6.29 8.00
CA PRO A 135 -11.85 5.03 8.73
C PRO A 135 -10.90 5.11 9.92
N ALA A 136 -11.34 4.60 11.06
CA ALA A 136 -10.42 4.37 12.17
C ALA A 136 -9.53 3.18 11.82
N PHE A 137 -8.26 3.22 12.23
CA PHE A 137 -7.35 2.11 12.02
C PHE A 137 -6.60 1.75 13.30
N THR A 138 -6.14 0.51 13.37
CA THR A 138 -5.32 -0.01 14.46
C THR A 138 -4.24 -0.91 13.88
N ASP A 139 -3.01 -0.72 14.34
CA ASP A 139 -1.86 -1.51 13.93
C ASP A 139 -1.50 -2.52 15.01
N CYS A 140 -1.34 -3.77 14.60
CA CYS A 140 -0.77 -4.83 15.41
C CYS A 140 0.57 -5.22 14.80
N VAL A 141 1.66 -5.13 15.55
CA VAL A 141 3.01 -5.44 15.04
C VAL A 141 3.18 -6.94 14.93
N LEU A 142 3.53 -7.41 13.74
CA LEU A 142 3.81 -8.82 13.45
C LEU A 142 5.30 -9.14 13.60
N ALA A 143 6.16 -8.24 13.11
CA ALA A 143 7.60 -8.35 13.23
C ALA A 143 8.30 -7.00 13.02
N THR A 144 9.51 -6.90 13.54
CA THR A 144 10.45 -5.83 13.20
C THR A 144 11.42 -6.36 12.15
N CYS A 145 11.64 -5.60 11.09
CA CYS A 145 12.51 -5.97 10.00
C CYS A 145 13.38 -4.79 9.59
N ARG A 146 14.57 -5.09 9.08
CA ARG A 146 15.34 -4.19 8.25
C ARG A 146 14.95 -4.42 6.80
N VAL A 147 14.78 -3.35 6.02
CA VAL A 147 14.35 -3.44 4.61
C VAL A 147 15.16 -2.53 3.71
N ARG A 148 15.26 -2.90 2.44
CA ARG A 148 15.79 -2.03 1.39
C ARG A 148 14.66 -1.70 0.41
N GLY A 149 14.36 -0.42 0.26
CA GLY A 149 13.36 0.05 -0.69
C GLY A 149 13.81 -0.21 -2.13
N LYS A 150 12.85 -0.48 -3.03
CA LYS A 150 13.13 -0.45 -4.47
C LYS A 150 13.54 0.97 -4.82
N GLY A 151 14.82 1.17 -5.13
CA GLY A 151 15.28 2.44 -5.65
C GLY A 151 14.42 2.80 -6.87
N ARG A 152 13.83 4.01 -6.89
CA ARG A 152 13.84 4.70 -8.18
C ARG A 152 15.32 4.74 -8.54
N GLY A 153 15.69 4.10 -9.65
CA GLY A 153 17.06 4.16 -10.13
C GLY A 153 17.57 5.61 -10.14
N PRO A 154 18.89 5.81 -10.08
CA PRO A 154 19.48 7.14 -10.16
C PRO A 154 18.89 7.98 -11.30
#